data_AF-A0A372QMQ5-F1
#
_entry.id   AF-A0A372QMQ5-F1
#
_cell.length_a   1.000
_cell.length_b   1.000
_cell.length_c   1.000
_cell.angle_alpha   90.00
_cell.angle_beta   90.00
_cell.angle_gamma   90.00
#
_symmetry.space_group_name_H-M   'P 1'
#
loop_
_entity.id
_entity.type
_entity.pdbx_description
1 polymer ?
#
loop_
_entity_poly.entity_id
_entity_poly.type
_entity_poly.pdbx_seq_one_letter_code
_entity_poly.pdbx_strand_id
1 'polypeptide(L)'
;MSGATSQFQRIRYLSSTTTSLIDGIPVTFIISKLHQLGPNFFDDKSSSIAELQVDGIDRPFWIHKEWLILQSRFFQQVFEGVKSNDSIIKIRVPSPETFESLLEVLYDGDADKLYDTLTQDNYFDVWKNIEFLGLGSEIRAVCIAFYQNNVELDTRS
;
A
#
# COMPACT_ATOMS: atom_id res chain seq x y z
N MET A 1 34.43 -34.91 17.99
CA MET A 1 34.71 -33.50 17.65
C MET A 1 34.33 -33.29 16.20
N SER A 2 33.47 -32.29 15.94
CA SER A 2 33.14 -31.62 14.66
C SER A 2 32.73 -32.50 13.46
N GLY A 3 31.63 -32.26 12.76
CA GLY A 3 30.66 -31.17 12.74
C GLY A 3 29.94 -31.28 11.39
N ALA A 4 28.66 -31.61 11.39
CA ALA A 4 27.88 -31.78 10.17
C ALA A 4 27.58 -30.41 9.55
N THR A 5 28.24 -30.08 8.44
CA THR A 5 27.90 -28.92 7.61
C THR A 5 26.67 -29.24 6.77
N SER A 6 25.50 -28.80 7.23
CA SER A 6 24.30 -28.73 6.41
C SER A 6 24.44 -27.60 5.38
N GLN A 7 24.61 -27.97 4.11
CA GLN A 7 24.46 -27.04 2.99
C GLN A 7 22.98 -26.73 2.77
N PHE A 8 22.44 -25.82 3.57
CA PHE A 8 21.21 -25.14 3.19
C PHE A 8 21.52 -24.24 2.00
N GLN A 9 21.02 -24.67 0.85
CA GLN A 9 21.05 -23.95 -0.41
C GLN A 9 20.53 -22.52 -0.19
N ARG A 10 21.33 -21.55 -0.64
CA ARG A 10 20.99 -20.12 -0.70
C ARG A 10 19.60 -19.95 -1.30
N ILE A 11 18.62 -19.68 -0.44
CA ILE A 11 17.40 -19.00 -0.86
C ILE A 11 17.88 -17.63 -1.37
N ARG A 12 17.75 -17.40 -2.68
CA ARG A 12 17.91 -16.07 -3.28
C ARG A 12 16.83 -15.17 -2.67
N TYR A 13 17.14 -14.57 -1.53
CA TYR A 13 16.36 -13.48 -0.97
C TYR A 13 16.39 -12.34 -1.99
N LEU A 14 15.20 -12.10 -2.56
CA LEU A 14 14.63 -10.85 -3.07
C LEU A 14 15.58 -9.84 -3.75
N SER A 15 15.19 -9.48 -4.97
CA SER A 15 15.76 -8.40 -5.79
C SER A 15 16.21 -7.18 -4.97
N SER A 16 17.48 -6.84 -5.19
CA SER A 16 18.30 -5.76 -4.63
C SER A 16 17.78 -4.32 -4.87
N THR A 17 16.48 -4.08 -5.07
CA THR A 17 15.98 -2.77 -5.52
C THR A 17 15.32 -1.90 -4.44
N THR A 18 15.16 -2.40 -3.20
CA THR A 18 14.58 -1.62 -2.09
C THR A 18 15.50 -1.46 -0.89
N THR A 19 16.74 -1.97 -0.97
CA THR A 19 17.80 -1.66 -0.01
C THR A 19 18.17 -0.19 -0.12
N SER A 20 17.51 0.60 0.73
CA SER A 20 17.79 1.97 1.12
C SER A 20 17.68 3.03 0.01
N LEU A 21 16.55 3.76 -0.03
CA LEU A 21 16.46 5.04 -0.75
C LEU A 21 17.56 6.02 -0.30
N ILE A 22 18.10 5.84 0.91
CA ILE A 22 19.23 6.56 1.49
C ILE A 22 20.04 5.54 2.32
N ASP A 23 21.32 5.34 1.98
CA ASP A 23 22.19 4.34 2.62
C ASP A 23 22.15 4.40 4.16
N GLY A 24 21.97 3.24 4.79
CA GLY A 24 21.88 3.09 6.25
C GLY A 24 20.56 3.49 6.91
N ILE A 25 19.58 4.07 6.19
CA ILE A 25 18.27 4.44 6.76
C ILE A 25 17.24 3.32 6.54
N PRO A 26 16.60 2.79 7.60
CA PRO A 26 15.50 1.83 7.46
C PRO A 26 14.32 2.43 6.69
N VAL A 27 13.77 1.68 5.74
CA VAL A 27 12.60 2.10 4.95
C VAL A 27 11.39 2.41 5.85
N THR A 28 11.21 1.66 6.93
CA THR A 28 10.14 1.90 7.91
C THR A 28 10.24 3.27 8.59
N PHE A 29 11.45 3.78 8.81
CA PHE A 29 11.65 5.12 9.34
C PHE A 29 11.22 6.19 8.32
N ILE A 30 11.56 5.98 7.04
CA ILE A 30 11.15 6.88 5.95
C ILE A 30 9.63 6.90 5.83
N ILE A 31 8.99 5.73 5.80
CA ILE A 31 7.52 5.60 5.73
C ILE A 31 6.87 6.32 6.92
N SER A 32 7.35 6.10 8.14
CA SER A 32 6.82 6.79 9.33
C SER A 32 6.91 8.31 9.23
N LYS A 33 7.98 8.85 8.64
CA LYS A 33 8.11 10.30 8.39
C LYS A 33 7.18 10.81 7.30
N LEU A 34 6.97 10.01 6.25
CA LEU A 34 5.99 10.33 5.21
C LEU A 34 4.57 10.33 5.78
N HIS A 35 4.21 9.36 6.63
CA HIS A 35 2.91 9.31 7.31
C HIS A 35 2.63 10.54 8.17
N GLN A 36 3.63 11.06 8.89
CA GLN A 36 3.50 12.30 9.67
C GLN A 36 3.17 13.53 8.80
N LEU A 37 3.63 13.55 7.55
CA LEU A 37 3.42 14.66 6.63
C LEU A 37 2.17 14.46 5.76
N GLY A 38 1.79 13.19 5.54
CA GLY A 38 0.79 12.73 4.59
C GLY A 38 -0.53 13.50 4.56
N PRO A 39 -1.16 13.84 5.69
CA PRO A 39 -2.41 14.60 5.70
C PRO A 39 -2.33 15.95 4.98
N ASN A 40 -1.14 16.56 4.86
CA ASN A 40 -0.95 17.83 4.14
C ASN A 40 -0.72 17.64 2.64
N PHE A 41 -0.43 16.42 2.19
CA PHE A 41 -0.06 16.08 0.82
C PHE A 41 -1.10 15.19 0.13
N PHE A 42 -2.02 14.57 0.88
CA PHE A 42 -3.09 13.78 0.29
C PHE A 42 -3.93 14.65 -0.64
N ASP A 43 -3.99 14.25 -1.91
CA ASP A 43 -4.71 14.94 -2.98
C ASP A 43 -4.25 16.40 -3.21
N ASP A 44 -3.02 16.76 -2.81
CA ASP A 44 -2.45 18.08 -3.08
C ASP A 44 -1.94 18.18 -4.52
N LYS A 45 -2.70 18.92 -5.35
CA LYS A 45 -2.31 19.21 -6.72
C LYS A 45 -0.99 19.98 -6.83
N SER A 46 -0.68 20.86 -5.88
CA SER A 46 0.41 21.82 -6.03
C SER A 46 1.80 21.18 -5.99
N SER A 47 1.93 20.04 -5.31
CA SER A 47 3.18 19.29 -5.18
C SER A 47 3.17 17.89 -5.79
N SER A 48 2.02 17.45 -6.33
CA SER A 48 1.88 16.15 -6.99
C SER A 48 2.74 15.99 -8.24
N ILE A 49 3.09 14.74 -8.55
CA ILE A 49 3.83 14.38 -9.77
C ILE A 49 2.92 13.89 -10.89
N ALA A 50 1.69 13.49 -10.56
CA ALA A 50 0.75 12.90 -11.51
C ALA A 50 -0.70 13.03 -11.05
N GLU A 51 -1.59 13.06 -12.03
CA GLU A 51 -3.03 12.85 -11.85
C GLU A 51 -3.33 11.36 -12.00
N LEU A 52 -3.98 10.76 -11.01
CA LEU A 52 -4.46 9.37 -11.05
C LEU A 52 -5.95 9.34 -11.33
N GLN A 53 -6.33 8.70 -12.43
CA GLN A 53 -7.72 8.41 -12.78
C GLN A 53 -8.00 6.92 -12.56
N VAL A 54 -9.04 6.62 -11.80
CA VAL A 54 -9.45 5.25 -11.47
C VAL A 54 -10.78 4.96 -12.16
N ASP A 55 -10.81 3.91 -13.00
CA ASP A 55 -12.05 3.46 -13.63
C ASP A 55 -13.10 3.11 -12.54
N GLY A 56 -14.29 3.71 -12.64
CA GLY A 56 -15.35 3.60 -11.62
C GLY A 56 -15.34 4.69 -10.54
N ILE A 57 -14.43 5.66 -10.58
CA ILE A 57 -14.41 6.85 -9.70
C ILE A 57 -14.50 8.11 -10.56
N ASP A 58 -15.47 8.98 -10.28
CA ASP A 58 -15.77 10.17 -11.10
C ASP A 58 -14.80 11.34 -10.91
N ARG A 59 -13.84 11.21 -9.99
CA ARG A 59 -12.84 12.23 -9.67
C ARG A 59 -11.40 11.68 -9.80
N PRO A 60 -10.43 12.52 -10.16
CA PRO A 60 -9.02 12.16 -10.08
C PRO A 60 -8.48 12.27 -8.65
N PHE A 61 -7.26 11.74 -8.46
CA PHE A 61 -6.43 11.94 -7.27
C PHE A 61 -5.07 12.51 -7.67
N TRP A 62 -4.58 13.52 -6.94
CA TRP A 62 -3.23 14.05 -7.11
C TRP A 62 -2.25 13.23 -6.27
N ILE A 63 -1.34 12.50 -6.94
CA ILE A 63 -0.51 11.50 -6.27
C ILE A 63 0.98 11.87 -6.20
N HIS A 64 1.62 11.40 -5.13
CA HIS A 64 3.03 11.60 -4.81
C HIS A 64 3.75 10.25 -4.82
N LYS A 65 4.84 10.16 -5.58
CA LYS A 65 5.54 8.90 -5.81
C LYS A 65 6.10 8.32 -4.52
N GLU A 66 6.62 9.17 -3.64
CA GLU A 66 7.37 8.82 -2.44
C GLU A 66 6.53 7.99 -1.45
N TRP A 67 5.25 8.34 -1.29
CA TRP A 67 4.32 7.58 -0.43
C TRP A 67 3.97 6.23 -1.04
N LEU A 68 3.76 6.17 -2.35
CA LEU A 68 3.17 4.99 -2.98
C LEU A 68 4.21 3.90 -3.29
N ILE A 69 5.39 4.24 -3.83
CA ILE A 69 6.36 3.22 -4.26
C ILE A 69 6.97 2.45 -3.08
N LEU A 70 6.97 3.02 -1.89
CA LEU A 70 7.51 2.36 -0.71
C LEU A 70 6.58 1.31 -0.13
N GLN A 71 5.29 1.41 -0.45
CA GLN A 71 4.22 0.66 0.20
C GLN A 71 3.43 -0.24 -0.79
N SER A 72 3.60 -0.02 -2.11
CA SER A 72 2.86 -0.73 -3.15
C SER A 72 3.77 -1.19 -4.28
N ARG A 73 3.82 -2.50 -4.51
CA ARG A 73 4.51 -3.09 -5.67
C ARG A 73 3.88 -2.66 -6.99
N PHE A 74 2.56 -2.50 -7.02
CA PHE A 74 1.85 -2.00 -8.20
C PHE A 74 2.34 -0.60 -8.57
N PHE A 75 2.37 0.33 -7.61
CA PHE A 75 2.80 1.69 -7.89
C PHE A 75 4.29 1.79 -8.24
N GLN A 76 5.16 0.92 -7.69
CA GLN A 76 6.55 0.83 -8.15
C GLN A 76 6.61 0.66 -9.68
N GLN A 77 5.83 -0.28 -10.23
CA GLN A 77 5.80 -0.57 -11.67
C GLN A 77 5.12 0.56 -12.46
N VAL A 78 4.04 1.12 -11.96
CA VAL A 78 3.34 2.26 -12.60
C VAL A 78 4.30 3.44 -12.78
N PHE A 79 5.08 3.77 -11.75
CA PHE A 79 6.00 4.91 -11.78
C PHE A 79 7.28 4.68 -12.58
N GLU A 80 7.60 3.45 -13.02
CA GLU A 80 8.69 3.22 -13.99
C GLU A 80 8.37 3.84 -15.36
N GLY A 81 7.08 3.95 -15.71
CA GLY A 81 6.61 4.52 -16.98
C GLY A 81 6.37 6.03 -16.97
N VAL A 82 6.45 6.69 -15.80
CA VAL A 82 6.12 8.12 -15.64
C VAL A 82 7.34 8.98 -15.98
N LYS A 83 7.18 9.87 -16.96
CA LYS A 83 8.30 10.64 -17.55
C LYS A 83 8.34 12.12 -17.15
N SER A 84 7.24 12.68 -16.65
CA SER A 84 7.13 14.11 -16.31
C SER A 84 6.10 14.36 -15.22
N ASN A 85 6.20 15.54 -14.58
CA ASN A 85 5.43 15.94 -13.40
C ASN A 85 3.96 16.34 -13.68
N ASP A 86 3.42 16.02 -14.85
CA ASP A 86 2.01 16.29 -15.23
C ASP A 86 1.39 15.05 -15.91
N SER A 87 1.90 13.86 -15.57
CA SER A 87 1.45 12.63 -16.20
C SER A 87 0.05 12.26 -15.73
N ILE A 88 -0.81 11.86 -16.66
CA ILE A 88 -2.10 11.25 -16.33
C ILE A 88 -1.92 9.73 -16.31
N ILE A 89 -2.14 9.13 -15.14
CA ILE A 89 -2.07 7.69 -14.92
C ILE A 89 -3.52 7.18 -14.84
N LYS A 90 -3.83 6.17 -15.65
CA LYS A 90 -5.15 5.52 -15.64
C LYS A 90 -5.03 4.10 -15.14
N ILE A 91 -5.81 3.74 -14.13
CA ILE A 91 -5.82 2.40 -13.55
C ILE A 91 -7.24 1.85 -13.46
N ARG A 92 -7.33 0.52 -13.36
CA ARG A 92 -8.54 -0.20 -13.02
C ARG A 92 -8.25 -1.06 -11.80
N VAL A 93 -9.01 -0.88 -10.75
CA VAL A 93 -8.89 -1.64 -9.49
C VAL A 93 -10.06 -2.62 -9.35
N PRO A 94 -9.92 -3.70 -8.58
CA PRO A 94 -10.99 -4.67 -8.36
C PRO A 94 -12.29 -4.09 -7.77
N SER A 95 -12.19 -3.14 -6.83
CA SER A 95 -13.34 -2.43 -6.25
C SER A 95 -13.04 -0.93 -6.13
N PRO A 96 -13.53 -0.09 -7.05
CA PRO A 96 -13.31 1.35 -7.03
C PRO A 96 -13.78 2.02 -5.72
N GLU A 97 -14.88 1.55 -5.15
CA GLU A 97 -15.56 2.11 -3.99
C GLU A 97 -14.72 2.04 -2.71
N THR A 98 -13.78 1.10 -2.64
CA THR A 98 -12.90 0.90 -1.50
C THR A 98 -11.47 1.43 -1.72
N PHE A 99 -11.19 1.97 -2.91
CA PHE A 99 -9.84 2.40 -3.27
C PHE A 99 -9.40 3.66 -2.54
N GLU A 100 -10.29 4.66 -2.42
CA GLU A 100 -9.96 5.96 -1.82
C GLU A 100 -9.49 5.82 -0.38
N SER A 101 -10.18 5.03 0.44
CA SER A 101 -9.76 4.77 1.84
C SER A 101 -8.39 4.09 1.91
N LEU A 102 -8.08 3.17 0.99
CA LEU A 102 -6.74 2.57 0.94
C LEU A 102 -5.68 3.57 0.50
N LEU A 103 -5.99 4.43 -0.47
CA LEU A 103 -5.07 5.47 -0.91
C LEU A 103 -4.75 6.44 0.24
N GLU A 104 -5.76 6.84 1.01
CA GLU A 104 -5.60 7.73 2.15
C GLU A 104 -4.69 7.13 3.23
N VAL A 105 -4.85 5.85 3.56
CA VAL A 105 -4.01 5.12 4.53
C VAL A 105 -2.56 5.03 4.08
N LEU A 106 -2.30 4.96 2.77
CA LEU A 106 -0.92 5.04 2.26
C LEU A 106 -0.29 6.41 2.52
N TYR A 107 -1.09 7.47 2.69
CA TYR A 107 -0.60 8.80 3.02
C TYR A 107 -0.41 9.02 4.51
N ASP A 108 -1.41 8.73 5.33
CA ASP A 108 -1.41 9.09 6.76
C ASP A 108 -0.98 7.94 7.69
N GLY A 109 -0.96 6.70 7.20
CA GLY A 109 -0.61 5.51 7.98
C GLY A 109 -1.66 5.13 9.02
N ASP A 110 -2.87 5.68 8.95
CA ASP A 110 -3.90 5.51 9.97
C ASP A 110 -4.62 4.15 9.81
N ALA A 111 -4.05 3.13 10.43
CA ALA A 111 -4.58 1.77 10.42
C ALA A 111 -5.91 1.64 11.20
N ASP A 112 -6.12 2.47 12.23
CA ASP A 112 -7.35 2.47 13.02
C ASP A 112 -8.51 3.01 12.17
N LYS A 113 -8.25 4.11 11.44
CA LYS A 113 -9.21 4.63 10.45
C LYS A 113 -9.54 3.62 9.37
N LEU A 114 -8.56 2.87 8.84
CA LEU A 114 -8.84 1.80 7.89
C LEU A 114 -9.78 0.76 8.53
N TYR A 115 -9.47 0.31 9.74
CA TYR A 115 -10.27 -0.68 10.46
C TYR A 115 -11.72 -0.22 10.63
N ASP A 116 -11.93 1.04 11.01
CA ASP A 116 -13.25 1.62 11.23
C ASP A 116 -14.11 1.72 9.96
N THR A 117 -13.48 1.73 8.77
CA THR A 117 -14.21 1.70 7.48
C THR A 117 -14.63 0.29 7.06
N LEU A 118 -14.11 -0.76 7.69
CA LEU A 118 -14.42 -2.14 7.34
C LEU A 118 -15.80 -2.56 7.84
N THR A 119 -16.53 -3.27 6.99
CA THR A 119 -17.82 -3.87 7.27
C THR A 119 -17.84 -5.31 6.75
N GLN A 120 -18.80 -6.11 7.20
CA GLN A 120 -18.99 -7.47 6.70
C GLN A 120 -19.25 -7.49 5.18
N ASP A 121 -19.81 -6.42 4.62
CA ASP A 121 -20.12 -6.31 3.19
C ASP A 121 -18.92 -5.89 2.34
N ASN A 122 -18.01 -5.04 2.87
CA ASN A 122 -16.93 -4.44 2.07
C ASN A 122 -15.54 -5.04 2.30
N TYR A 123 -15.30 -5.77 3.40
CA TYR A 123 -13.94 -6.17 3.79
C TYR A 123 -13.24 -7.03 2.72
N PHE A 124 -14.01 -7.87 2.03
CA PHE A 124 -13.48 -8.72 0.98
C PHE A 124 -13.09 -7.93 -0.27
N ASP A 125 -13.80 -6.84 -0.57
CA ASP A 125 -13.48 -5.95 -1.68
C ASP A 125 -12.25 -5.09 -1.37
N VAL A 126 -12.11 -4.62 -0.12
CA VAL A 126 -10.87 -4.01 0.38
C VAL A 126 -9.70 -4.97 0.23
N TRP A 127 -9.89 -6.25 0.60
CA TRP A 127 -8.86 -7.28 0.46
C TRP A 127 -8.40 -7.48 -0.99
N LYS A 128 -9.33 -7.54 -1.96
CA LYS A 128 -8.98 -7.65 -3.39
C LYS A 128 -8.12 -6.48 -3.85
N ASN A 129 -8.43 -5.26 -3.41
CA ASN A 129 -7.62 -4.09 -3.72
C ASN A 129 -6.23 -4.16 -3.08
N ILE A 130 -6.13 -4.57 -1.82
CA ILE A 130 -4.84 -4.79 -1.13
C ILE A 130 -3.95 -5.78 -1.90
N GLU A 131 -4.54 -6.86 -2.41
CA GLU A 131 -3.84 -7.85 -3.23
C GLU A 131 -3.40 -7.27 -4.57
N PHE A 132 -4.32 -6.61 -5.28
CA PHE A 132 -4.05 -5.98 -6.57
C PHE A 132 -2.95 -4.93 -6.49
N LEU A 133 -3.01 -4.04 -5.49
CA LEU A 133 -2.03 -2.99 -5.26
C LEU A 133 -0.70 -3.54 -4.71
N GLY A 134 -0.67 -4.81 -4.27
CA GLY A 134 0.51 -5.43 -3.68
C GLY A 134 0.96 -4.72 -2.41
N LEU A 135 0.02 -4.40 -1.52
CA LEU A 135 0.30 -3.71 -0.25
C LEU A 135 0.94 -4.66 0.78
N GLY A 136 1.73 -4.06 1.67
CA GLY A 136 2.52 -4.74 2.69
C GLY A 136 1.72 -5.42 3.80
N SER A 137 2.44 -6.10 4.70
CA SER A 137 1.86 -6.91 5.78
C SER A 137 1.08 -6.10 6.82
N GLU A 138 1.42 -4.83 7.03
CA GLU A 138 0.77 -3.95 8.01
C GLU A 138 -0.70 -3.72 7.65
N ILE A 139 -0.99 -3.28 6.43
CA ILE A 139 -2.38 -3.08 5.95
C ILE A 139 -3.14 -4.41 5.88
N ARG A 140 -2.48 -5.50 5.49
CA ARG A 140 -3.10 -6.85 5.49
C ARG A 140 -3.52 -7.28 6.89
N ALA A 141 -2.72 -6.96 7.91
CA ALA A 141 -3.03 -7.32 9.29
C ALA A 141 -4.33 -6.65 9.78
N VAL A 142 -4.62 -5.43 9.33
CA VAL A 142 -5.88 -4.73 9.64
C VAL A 142 -7.09 -5.52 9.14
N CYS A 143 -7.10 -5.91 7.86
CA CYS A 143 -8.20 -6.71 7.30
C CYS A 143 -8.31 -8.10 7.95
N ILE A 144 -7.19 -8.75 8.27
CA ILE A 144 -7.19 -10.04 8.95
C ILE A 144 -7.79 -9.90 10.36
N ALA A 145 -7.38 -8.88 11.11
CA ALA A 145 -7.91 -8.61 12.45
C ALA A 145 -9.43 -8.35 12.40
N PHE A 146 -9.90 -7.57 11.42
CA PHE A 146 -11.32 -7.33 11.24
C PHE A 146 -12.10 -8.62 10.97
N TYR A 147 -11.61 -9.45 10.04
CA TYR A 147 -12.23 -10.73 9.72
C TYR A 147 -12.34 -11.64 10.95
N GLN A 148 -11.25 -11.77 11.71
CA GLN A 148 -11.22 -12.59 12.92
C GLN A 148 -12.21 -12.09 13.97
N ASN A 149 -12.28 -10.78 14.18
CA ASN A 149 -13.10 -10.20 15.25
C ASN A 149 -14.59 -10.10 14.91
N ASN A 150 -14.95 -9.92 13.63
CA ASN A 150 -16.31 -9.53 13.24
C ASN A 150 -16.97 -10.45 12.20
N VAL A 151 -16.25 -11.44 11.65
CA VAL A 151 -16.81 -12.36 10.64
C VAL A 151 -16.66 -13.81 11.11
N GLU A 152 -15.46 -14.21 11.50
CA GLU A 152 -15.21 -15.58 11.94
C GLU A 152 -15.90 -15.90 13.28
N LEU A 153 -15.95 -14.95 14.21
CA LEU A 153 -16.63 -15.15 15.49
C LEU A 153 -18.16 -15.19 15.35
N ASP A 154 -18.75 -14.35 14.50
CA ASP A 154 -20.19 -14.31 14.25
C ASP A 154 -20.70 -15.59 13.56
N THR A 155 -19.88 -16.23 12.74
CA THR A 155 -20.25 -17.50 12.07
C THR A 155 -20.12 -18.73 12.97
N ARG A 156 -19.54 -18.59 14.17
CA ARG A 156 -19.37 -19.67 15.16
C ARG A 156 -20.37 -19.62 16.32
N SER A 157 -21.13 -18.54 16.44
CA SER A 157 -22.24 -18.36 17.40
C SER A 157 -23.58 -18.83 16.83
#